data_AF-A0A3S1T268-F1
#
_entry.id   AF-A0A3S1T268-F1
#
_cell.length_a   1.000
_cell.length_b   1.000
_cell.length_c   1.000
_cell.angle_alpha   90.00
_cell.angle_beta   90.00
_cell.angle_gamma   90.00
#
_symmetry.space_group_name_H-M   'P 1'
#
loop_
_entity.id
_entity.type
_entity.pdbx_description
1 polymer ?
#
loop_
_entity_poly.entity_id
_entity_poly.type
_entity_poly.pdbx_seq_one_letter_code
_entity_poly.pdbx_strand_id
1 'polypeptide(L)' 'MTREDIAGLYRGYIACLNEQDWDNLGRFVGEEVQYNGDTIGLSGYRRMLEGDFEAIPDLRFNIELLISEPPRVAARL' A
#
# COMPACT_ATOMS: atom_id res chain seq x y z
N MET A 1 9.52 -12.48 -9.45
CA MET A 1 9.00 -11.16 -9.83
C MET A 1 10.12 -10.32 -10.39
N THR A 2 9.90 -9.75 -11.57
CA THR A 2 10.78 -8.78 -12.21
C THR A 2 10.65 -7.40 -11.54
N ARG A 3 11.51 -6.45 -11.93
CA ARG A 3 11.38 -5.04 -11.55
C ARG A 3 10.01 -4.50 -11.97
N GLU A 4 9.57 -4.85 -13.17
CA GLU A 4 8.31 -4.41 -13.76
C GLU A 4 7.11 -5.00 -13.01
N ASP A 5 7.19 -6.27 -12.58
CA ASP A 5 6.14 -6.91 -11.79
C ASP A 5 5.94 -6.19 -10.45
N ILE A 6 7.03 -5.87 -9.74
CA ILE A 6 6.96 -5.19 -8.44
C ILE A 6 6.44 -3.75 -8.60
N ALA A 7 6.92 -3.04 -9.62
CA ALA A 7 6.41 -1.70 -9.92
C ALA A 7 4.91 -1.73 -10.27
N GLY A 8 4.46 -2.75 -11.01
CA GLY A 8 3.06 -2.99 -11.34
C GLY A 8 2.22 -3.27 -10.10
N LEU A 9 2.66 -4.17 -9.21
CA LEU A 9 1.97 -4.45 -7.95
C LEU A 9 1.85 -3.20 -7.08
N TYR A 10 2.91 -2.40 -6.94
CA TYR A 10 2.87 -1.20 -6.13
C TYR A 10 1.92 -0.14 -6.71
N ARG A 11 1.84 0.01 -8.04
CA ARG A 11 0.85 0.88 -8.68
C ARG A 11 -0.58 0.39 -8.45
N GLY A 12 -0.80 -0.92 -8.52
CA GLY A 12 -2.09 -1.53 -8.19
C GLY A 12 -2.49 -1.31 -6.73
N TYR A 13 -1.53 -1.43 -5.82
CA TYR A 13 -1.71 -1.11 -4.39
C TYR A 13 -2.16 0.34 -4.20
N ILE A 14 -1.47 1.32 -4.79
CA ILE A 14 -1.85 2.74 -4.69
C ILE A 14 -3.23 3.01 -5.31
N ALA A 15 -3.58 2.35 -6.41
CA ALA A 15 -4.92 2.46 -6.99
C ALA A 15 -6.00 1.93 -6.02
N CYS A 16 -5.77 0.74 -5.43
CA CYS A 16 -6.65 0.15 -4.42
C CYS A 16 -6.85 1.07 -3.21
N LEU A 17 -5.79 1.72 -2.72
CA LEU A 17 -5.91 2.70 -1.62
C LEU A 17 -6.76 3.91 -2.02
N ASN A 18 -6.50 4.51 -3.18
CA ASN A 18 -7.21 5.70 -3.65
C ASN A 18 -8.69 5.43 -3.96
N GLU A 19 -9.05 4.19 -4.31
CA GLU A 19 -10.43 3.74 -4.50
C GLU A 19 -11.09 3.27 -3.20
N GLN A 20 -10.32 3.21 -2.09
CA GLN A 20 -10.75 2.64 -0.81
C GLN A 20 -11.31 1.20 -0.94
N ASP A 21 -10.72 0.42 -1.84
CA ASP A 21 -11.13 -0.96 -2.16
C ASP A 21 -10.58 -1.95 -1.11
N TRP A 22 -11.10 -1.84 0.11
CA TRP A 22 -10.60 -2.60 1.26
C TRP A 22 -10.79 -4.11 1.15
N ASP A 23 -11.77 -4.55 0.35
CA ASP A 23 -12.03 -5.96 0.11
C ASP A 23 -10.94 -6.59 -0.74
N ASN A 24 -10.28 -5.82 -1.61
CA ASN A 24 -9.15 -6.29 -2.42
C ASN A 24 -7.77 -5.98 -1.82
N LEU A 25 -7.68 -5.26 -0.69
CA LEU A 25 -6.40 -4.87 -0.07
C LEU A 25 -5.47 -6.06 0.20
N GLY A 26 -6.03 -7.21 0.58
CA GLY A 26 -5.28 -8.45 0.83
C GLY A 26 -4.55 -9.04 -0.39
N ARG A 27 -4.84 -8.55 -1.61
CA ARG A 27 -4.06 -8.90 -2.81
C ARG A 27 -2.69 -8.23 -2.85
N PHE A 28 -2.52 -7.14 -2.13
CA PHE A 28 -1.31 -6.30 -2.14
C PHE A 28 -0.54 -6.36 -0.82
N VAL A 29 -1.24 -6.56 0.29
CA VAL A 29 -0.68 -6.53 1.63
C VAL A 29 -0.73 -7.93 2.25
N GLY A 30 0.42 -8.42 2.73
CA GLY A 30 0.50 -9.73 3.37
C GLY A 30 -0.21 -9.80 4.72
N GLU A 31 -0.64 -11.00 5.11
CA GLU A 31 -1.39 -11.23 6.36
C GLU A 31 -0.61 -10.81 7.62
N GLU A 32 0.72 -10.97 7.61
CA GLU A 32 1.64 -10.62 8.71
C GLU A 32 2.41 -9.31 8.45
N VAL A 33 1.81 -8.34 7.74
CA VAL A 33 2.49 -7.07 7.41
C VAL A 33 3.04 -6.35 8.66
N GLN A 34 4.26 -5.84 8.51
CA GLN A 34 4.91 -4.99 9.49
C GLN A 34 4.83 -3.53 9.06
N TYR A 35 4.47 -2.67 10.00
CA TYR A 35 4.47 -1.22 9.81
C TYR A 35 5.38 -0.59 10.86
N ASN A 36 6.39 0.17 10.41
CA ASN A 36 7.41 0.79 11.27
C ASN A 36 8.10 -0.16 12.28
N GLY A 37 8.21 -1.44 11.92
CA GLY A 37 8.84 -2.48 12.75
C GLY A 37 7.87 -3.32 13.58
N ASP A 38 6.60 -2.91 13.69
CA ASP A 38 5.58 -3.65 14.45
C ASP A 38 4.72 -4.51 13.52
N THR A 39 4.48 -5.77 13.89
CA THR A 39 3.58 -6.67 13.16
C THR A 39 2.13 -6.34 13.54
N ILE A 40 1.39 -5.73 12.62
CA ILE A 40 -0.01 -5.31 12.84
C ILE A 40 -1.01 -6.18 12.06
N GLY A 41 -0.50 -6.92 11.06
CA GLY A 41 -1.27 -7.75 10.17
C GLY A 41 -2.23 -6.98 9.27
N LEU A 42 -2.85 -7.69 8.32
CA LEU A 42 -3.71 -7.07 7.30
C LEU A 42 -4.86 -6.25 7.91
N SER A 43 -5.52 -6.77 8.96
CA SER A 43 -6.60 -6.06 9.63
C SER A 43 -6.14 -4.79 10.34
N GLY A 44 -4.94 -4.80 10.94
CA GLY A 44 -4.37 -3.62 11.58
C GLY A 44 -3.99 -2.56 10.55
N TYR A 45 -3.39 -3.00 9.44
CA TYR A 45 -3.02 -2.13 8.33
C TYR A 45 -4.24 -1.46 7.68
N ARG A 46 -5.32 -2.22 7.46
CA ARG A 46 -6.60 -1.69 6.98
C ARG A 46 -7.16 -0.62 7.93
N ARG A 47 -7.22 -0.91 9.24
CA ARG A 47 -7.76 0.04 10.23
C ARG A 47 -6.98 1.35 10.26
N MET A 48 -5.65 1.28 10.11
CA MET A 48 -4.80 2.46 10.02
C MET A 48 -5.19 3.33 8.82
N LEU A 49 -5.32 2.72 7.64
CA LEU A 49 -5.70 3.42 6.41
C LEU A 49 -7.11 4.02 6.49
N GLU A 50 -8.09 3.27 7.03
CA GLU A 50 -9.45 3.78 7.27
C GLU A 50 -9.40 5.04 8.16
N GLY A 51 -8.57 5.04 9.21
CA GLY A 51 -8.34 6.21 10.07
C GLY A 51 -7.71 7.39 9.34
N ASP A 52 -6.77 7.15 8.42
CA ASP A 52 -6.16 8.21 7.60
C ASP A 52 -7.20 8.91 6.71
N PHE A 53 -8.09 8.15 6.07
CA PHE A 53 -9.17 8.69 5.23
C PHE A 53 -10.29 9.37 6.05
N GLU A 54 -10.57 8.91 7.27
CA GLU A 54 -11.47 9.62 8.20
C GLU A 54 -10.89 10.97 8.61
N ALA A 55 -9.58 11.04 8.87
CA ALA A 55 -8.89 12.26 9.27
C ALA A 55 -8.68 13.26 8.11
N ILE A 56 -8.47 12.74 6.89
CA ILE A 56 -8.19 13.52 5.69
C ILE A 56 -9.13 13.01 4.56
N PRO A 57 -10.37 13.54 4.46
CA PRO A 57 -11.38 12.99 3.55
C PRO A 57 -11.03 13.05 2.06
N ASP A 58 -10.14 13.96 1.65
CA ASP A 58 -9.65 14.12 0.28
C ASP A 58 -8.25 13.52 0.07
N LEU A 59 -7.78 12.70 1.02
CA LEU A 59 -6.49 12.02 0.94
C LEU A 59 -6.37 11.27 -0.39
N ARG A 60 -5.24 11.49 -1.06
CA ARG A 60 -4.90 10.78 -2.29
C ARG A 60 -3.41 10.57 -2.35
N PHE A 61 -3.00 9.33 -2.58
CA PHE A 61 -1.61 8.96 -2.75
C PHE A 61 -1.21 9.15 -4.22
N ASN A 62 -0.18 9.98 -4.48
CA ASN A 62 0.28 10.27 -5.83
C ASN A 62 1.75 9.87 -5.97
N ILE A 63 2.04 8.84 -6.77
CA ILE A 63 3.42 8.39 -6.94
C ILE A 63 4.24 9.44 -7.71
N GLU A 64 5.10 10.17 -7.02
CA GLU A 64 6.06 11.10 -7.62
C GLU A 64 7.31 10.38 -8.13
N LEU A 65 7.79 9.40 -7.36
CA LEU A 65 8.97 8.60 -7.69
C LEU A 65 8.70 7.16 -7.29
N LEU A 66 9.07 6.22 -8.17
CA LEU A 66 9.02 4.79 -7.91
C LEU A 66 10.32 4.15 -8.35
N ILE A 67 11.02 3.52 -7.40
CA ILE A 67 12.21 2.72 -7.66
C ILE A 67 11.88 1.29 -7.26
N SER A 68 12.09 0.36 -8.18
CA SER A 68 11.95 -1.07 -7.90
C SER A 68 13.29 -1.78 -8.12
N GLU A 69 13.69 -2.55 -7.11
CA GLU A 69 14.86 -3.42 -7.13
C GLU A 69 14.48 -4.68 -6.36
N PRO A 70 14.05 -5.76 -7.05
CA PRO A 70 13.52 -6.95 -6.40
C PRO A 70 14.43 -7.48 -5.28
N PRO A 71 13.87 -7.84 -4.12
CA PRO A 71 12.44 -7.92 -3.80
C PRO A 71 11.82 -6.61 -3.27
N ARG A 72 12.53 -5.48 -3.37
CA ARG A 72 12.18 -4.22 -2.71
C ARG A 72 11.60 -3.20 -3.68
N VAL A 73 10.79 -2.31 -3.11
CA VAL A 73 10.27 -1.12 -3.77
C VAL A 73 10.42 0.06 -2.82
N ALA A 74 10.74 1.23 -3.36
CA ALA A 74 10.77 2.49 -2.65
C ALA A 74 9.95 3.51 -3.44
N ALA A 75 9.17 4.32 -2.74
CA ALA A 75 8.32 5.32 -3.37
C ALA A 75 8.35 6.65 -2.59
N ARG A 76 8.13 7.73 -3.34
CA ARG A 76 7.73 9.03 -2.81
C ARG A 76 6.30 9.29 -3.28
N LEU A 77 5.41 9.56 -2.32
CA LEU A 77 3.95 9.72 -2.51
C LEU A 77 3.50 11.15 -2.23
#